data_AF-A0A8J2XDF1-F1
#
_entry.id   AF-A0A8J2XDF1-F1
#
_cell.length_a   1.000
_cell.length_b   1.000
_cell.length_c   1.000
_cell.angle_alpha   90.00
_cell.angle_beta   90.00
_cell.angle_gamma   90.00
#
_symmetry.space_group_name_H-M   'P 1'
#
loop_
_entity.id
_entity.type
_entity.pdbx_description
1 polymer ?
#
loop_
_entity_poly.entity_id
_entity_poly.type
_entity_poly.pdbx_seq_one_letter_code
_entity_poly.pdbx_strand_id
1 'polypeptide(L)'
;MLFKRPKTQIYGDLILGFSWSWLAGSIYWGWFRTEPLIHLPIEAIGLPFAVWGLWRGWGKVGNLFYLGSLLGTAMTDIYFYLVNLIPYWREIMQVEPQMVGTIFHNAIAQMQTFWGISWAIIIINILLWVGLAALQSRQYAWWAFGGAVLSTIFVDGLFWVVALFA
;
A
#
# COMPACT_ATOMS: atom_id res chain seq x y z
N MET A 1 26.52 10.51 9.10
CA MET A 1 25.81 10.02 7.88
C MET A 1 25.59 8.52 8.01
N LEU A 2 24.36 8.08 8.26
CA LEU A 2 24.00 6.68 8.58
C LEU A 2 24.50 5.66 7.53
N PHE A 3 24.62 6.06 6.27
CA PHE A 3 25.15 5.23 5.17
C PHE A 3 26.65 4.90 5.28
N LYS A 4 27.43 5.65 6.08
CA LYS A 4 28.90 5.49 6.17
C LYS A 4 29.35 4.50 7.24
N ARG A 5 28.45 4.02 8.11
CA ARG A 5 28.79 3.06 9.17
C ARG A 5 27.99 1.77 8.97
N PRO A 6 28.62 0.59 8.95
CA PRO A 6 27.95 -0.69 8.68
C PRO A 6 26.76 -0.95 9.62
N LYS A 7 26.90 -0.58 10.90
CA LYS A 7 25.84 -0.75 11.92
C LYS A 7 24.61 0.13 11.70
N THR A 8 24.74 1.26 10.99
CA THR A 8 23.63 2.20 10.77
C THR A 8 23.11 2.23 9.35
N GLN A 9 23.76 1.51 8.44
CA GLN A 9 23.40 1.48 7.02
C GLN A 9 21.98 0.95 6.81
N ILE A 10 21.56 -0.08 7.54
CA ILE A 10 20.19 -0.64 7.46
C ILE A 10 19.12 0.41 7.75
N TYR A 11 19.34 1.24 8.78
CA TYR A 11 18.40 2.33 9.12
C TYR A 11 18.41 3.42 8.06
N GLY A 12 19.58 3.75 7.49
CA GLY A 12 19.68 4.70 6.38
C GLY A 12 18.93 4.23 5.15
N ASP A 13 19.10 2.95 4.81
CA ASP A 13 18.39 2.31 3.69
C ASP A 13 16.87 2.34 3.93
N LEU A 14 16.40 1.94 5.13
CA LEU A 14 14.98 1.96 5.48
C LEU A 14 14.38 3.37 5.43
N ILE A 15 15.08 4.37 5.98
CA ILE A 15 14.62 5.77 5.93
C ILE A 15 14.44 6.21 4.48
N LEU A 16 15.39 5.87 3.60
CA LEU A 16 15.30 6.23 2.19
C LEU A 16 14.12 5.56 1.49
N GLY A 17 13.93 4.27 1.69
CA GLY A 17 12.78 3.53 1.17
C GLY A 17 11.45 4.10 1.66
N PHE A 18 11.37 4.37 2.96
CA PHE A 18 10.21 4.99 3.59
C PHE A 18 9.96 6.41 3.06
N SER A 19 11.00 7.21 2.87
CA SER A 19 10.88 8.57 2.31
C SER A 19 10.29 8.55 0.90
N TRP A 20 10.58 7.55 0.07
CA TRP A 20 9.97 7.43 -1.25
C TRP A 20 8.47 7.15 -1.18
N SER A 21 8.06 6.16 -0.37
CA SER A 21 6.63 5.88 -0.14
C SER A 21 5.91 7.10 0.47
N TRP A 22 6.52 7.75 1.46
CA TRP A 22 5.91 8.90 2.14
C TRP A 22 5.82 10.14 1.25
N LEU A 23 6.83 10.39 0.41
CA LEU A 23 6.81 11.48 -0.56
C LEU A 23 5.66 11.27 -1.55
N ALA A 24 5.56 10.07 -2.12
CA ALA A 24 4.52 9.77 -3.09
C ALA A 24 3.11 9.85 -2.45
N GLY A 25 2.93 9.28 -1.27
CA GLY A 25 1.70 9.41 -0.50
C GLY A 25 1.35 10.86 -0.17
N SER A 26 2.34 11.68 0.21
CA SER A 26 2.11 13.11 0.49
C SER A 26 1.66 13.87 -0.77
N ILE A 27 2.20 13.54 -1.94
CA ILE A 27 1.78 14.12 -3.22
C ILE A 27 0.33 13.70 -3.53
N TYR A 28 0.03 12.41 -3.43
CA TYR A 28 -1.31 11.90 -3.71
C TYR A 28 -2.35 12.49 -2.74
N TRP A 29 -2.16 12.30 -1.44
CA TRP A 29 -3.12 12.74 -0.43
C TRP A 29 -3.23 14.26 -0.32
N GLY A 30 -2.16 14.99 -0.60
CA GLY A 30 -2.14 16.45 -0.56
C GLY A 30 -2.83 17.13 -1.75
N TRP A 31 -2.66 16.60 -2.97
CA TRP A 31 -3.11 17.29 -4.19
C TRP A 31 -4.06 16.47 -5.07
N PHE A 32 -3.96 15.14 -5.07
CA PHE A 32 -4.60 14.28 -6.07
C PHE A 32 -5.62 13.29 -5.51
N ARG A 33 -5.91 13.35 -4.20
CA ARG A 33 -6.83 12.44 -3.49
C ARG A 33 -8.23 12.32 -4.09
N THR A 34 -8.66 13.29 -4.90
CA THR A 34 -9.98 13.30 -5.54
C THR A 34 -10.10 12.28 -6.67
N GLU A 35 -8.98 11.88 -7.29
CA GLU A 35 -8.96 10.93 -8.40
C GLU A 35 -8.19 9.65 -8.01
N PRO A 36 -8.88 8.57 -7.62
CA PRO A 36 -8.21 7.34 -7.17
C PRO A 36 -7.46 6.62 -8.29
N LEU A 37 -7.82 6.83 -9.57
CA LEU A 37 -7.15 6.15 -10.68
C LEU A 37 -5.69 6.58 -10.89
N ILE A 38 -5.29 7.75 -10.39
CA ILE A 38 -3.90 8.24 -10.47
C ILE A 38 -3.08 7.91 -9.22
N HIS A 39 -3.67 7.24 -8.24
CA HIS A 39 -3.00 6.83 -7.00
C HIS A 39 -1.75 5.98 -7.27
N LEU A 40 -1.92 4.81 -7.90
CA LEU A 40 -0.80 3.93 -8.25
C LEU A 40 0.30 4.59 -9.10
N PRO A 41 -0.01 5.35 -10.17
CA PRO A 41 1.01 6.11 -10.92
C PRO A 41 1.84 7.06 -10.04
N ILE A 42 1.22 7.74 -9.07
CA ILE A 42 1.92 8.67 -8.17
C ILE A 42 2.80 7.88 -7.18
N GLU A 43 2.26 6.82 -6.59
CA GLU A 43 3.00 5.91 -5.71
C GLU A 43 4.22 5.28 -6.40
N ALA A 44 4.14 5.08 -7.72
CA ALA A 44 5.22 4.55 -8.56
C ALA A 44 6.34 5.55 -8.92
N ILE A 45 6.28 6.83 -8.52
CA ILE A 45 7.33 7.83 -8.85
C ILE A 45 8.71 7.41 -8.30
N GLY A 46 8.75 6.73 -7.16
CA GLY A 46 9.99 6.19 -6.57
C GLY A 46 10.56 4.96 -7.29
N LEU A 47 9.78 4.30 -8.16
CA LEU A 47 10.11 3.02 -8.77
C LEU A 47 11.40 3.04 -9.59
N PRO A 48 11.67 4.04 -10.46
CA PRO A 48 12.93 4.11 -11.20
C PRO A 48 14.15 4.14 -10.28
N PHE A 49 14.07 4.87 -9.17
CA PHE A 49 15.15 4.97 -8.19
C PHE A 49 15.34 3.66 -7.41
N ALA A 50 14.24 3.01 -7.03
CA ALA A 50 14.29 1.71 -6.35
C ALA A 50 14.90 0.63 -7.24
N VAL A 51 14.49 0.55 -8.51
CA VAL A 51 15.05 -0.39 -9.50
C VAL A 51 16.53 -0.13 -9.73
N TRP A 52 16.91 1.14 -9.92
CA TRP A 52 18.32 1.51 -10.08
C TRP A 52 19.16 1.14 -8.85
N GLY A 53 18.65 1.41 -7.65
CA GLY A 53 19.33 1.07 -6.39
C GLY A 53 19.53 -0.43 -6.24
N LEU A 54 18.50 -1.23 -6.51
CA LEU A 54 18.59 -2.70 -6.49
C LEU A 54 19.59 -3.24 -7.52
N TRP A 55 19.59 -2.70 -8.74
CA TRP A 55 20.54 -3.07 -9.78
C TRP A 55 21.99 -2.77 -9.40
N ARG A 56 22.22 -1.64 -8.71
CA ARG A 56 23.54 -1.29 -8.15
C ARG A 56 23.88 -2.01 -6.85
N GLY A 57 22.97 -2.83 -6.32
CA GLY A 57 23.11 -3.50 -5.03
C GLY A 57 23.10 -2.57 -3.82
N TRP A 58 22.66 -1.33 -4.00
CA TRP A 58 22.61 -0.28 -2.99
C TRP A 58 21.21 -0.15 -2.38
N GLY A 59 21.13 0.18 -1.10
CA GLY A 59 19.84 0.48 -0.45
C GLY A 59 18.86 -0.70 -0.41
N LYS A 60 19.34 -1.95 -0.49
CA LYS A 60 18.49 -3.12 -0.78
C LYS A 60 17.30 -3.23 0.17
N VAL A 61 17.51 -2.95 1.46
CA VAL A 61 16.45 -3.04 2.47
C VAL A 61 15.35 -2.01 2.22
N GLY A 62 15.72 -0.76 1.99
CA GLY A 62 14.77 0.32 1.69
C GLY A 62 14.05 0.15 0.35
N ASN A 63 14.79 -0.23 -0.68
CA ASN A 63 14.20 -0.42 -2.01
C ASN A 63 13.23 -1.61 -2.03
N LEU A 64 13.55 -2.70 -1.33
CA LEU A 64 12.62 -3.82 -1.18
C LEU A 64 11.42 -3.48 -0.27
N PHE A 65 11.61 -2.68 0.78
CA PHE A 65 10.50 -2.12 1.55
C PHE A 65 9.53 -1.33 0.66
N TYR A 66 10.07 -0.39 -0.14
CA TYR A 66 9.29 0.43 -1.08
C TYR A 66 8.53 -0.45 -2.08
N LEU A 67 9.18 -1.45 -2.68
CA LEU A 67 8.53 -2.36 -3.62
C LEU A 67 7.42 -3.20 -2.95
N GLY A 68 7.60 -3.61 -1.71
CA GLY A 68 6.55 -4.31 -0.95
C GLY A 68 5.33 -3.42 -0.70
N SER A 69 5.57 -2.16 -0.31
CA SER A 69 4.52 -1.16 -0.13
C SER A 69 3.79 -0.82 -1.44
N LEU A 70 4.53 -0.68 -2.56
CA LEU A 70 3.96 -0.43 -3.87
C LEU A 70 3.12 -1.61 -4.36
N LEU A 71 3.58 -2.85 -4.13
CA LEU A 71 2.81 -4.05 -4.44
C LEU A 71 1.51 -4.09 -3.64
N GLY A 72 1.57 -3.86 -2.33
CA GLY A 72 0.38 -3.79 -1.49
C GLY A 72 -0.62 -2.77 -2.02
N THR A 73 -0.14 -1.56 -2.32
CA THR A 73 -0.95 -0.47 -2.89
C THR A 73 -1.59 -0.87 -4.22
N ALA A 74 -0.82 -1.47 -5.13
CA ALA A 74 -1.35 -1.94 -6.41
C ALA A 74 -2.47 -2.98 -6.22
N MET A 75 -2.32 -3.89 -5.26
CA MET A 75 -3.33 -4.91 -4.97
C MET A 75 -4.61 -4.29 -4.39
N THR A 76 -4.50 -3.31 -3.49
CA THR A 76 -5.64 -2.58 -2.96
C THR A 76 -6.33 -1.76 -4.06
N ASP A 77 -5.59 -1.08 -4.93
CA ASP A 77 -6.17 -0.33 -6.06
C ASP A 77 -6.88 -1.26 -7.06
N ILE A 78 -6.30 -2.44 -7.35
CA ILE A 78 -6.95 -3.47 -8.18
C ILE A 78 -8.27 -3.92 -7.54
N TYR A 79 -8.31 -4.13 -6.22
CA TYR A 79 -9.54 -4.46 -5.52
C TYR A 79 -10.61 -3.36 -5.69
N PHE A 80 -10.22 -2.10 -5.48
CA PHE A 80 -11.11 -0.96 -5.63
C PHE A 80 -11.69 -0.87 -7.04
N TYR A 81 -10.88 -1.14 -8.06
CA TYR A 81 -11.32 -1.19 -9.44
C TYR A 81 -12.28 -2.35 -9.71
N LEU A 82 -11.90 -3.57 -9.34
CA LEU A 82 -12.70 -4.79 -9.62
C LEU A 82 -14.04 -4.81 -8.88
N VAL A 83 -14.09 -4.27 -7.67
CA VAL A 83 -15.30 -4.22 -6.83
C VAL A 83 -16.12 -2.95 -7.05
N ASN A 84 -15.66 -2.07 -7.94
CA ASN A 84 -16.32 -0.80 -8.28
C ASN A 84 -16.50 0.13 -7.06
N LEU A 85 -15.43 0.29 -6.28
CA LEU A 85 -15.39 1.17 -5.10
C LEU A 85 -15.02 2.63 -5.43
N ILE A 86 -14.48 2.87 -6.63
CA ILE A 86 -14.06 4.20 -7.10
C ILE A 86 -15.17 5.25 -7.06
N PRO A 87 -16.44 4.97 -7.45
CA PRO A 87 -17.51 5.95 -7.36
C PRO A 87 -17.77 6.43 -5.93
N TYR A 88 -17.79 5.51 -4.96
CA TYR A 88 -17.97 5.84 -3.54
C TYR A 88 -16.82 6.71 -3.02
N TRP A 89 -15.58 6.44 -3.44
CA TRP A 89 -14.44 7.28 -3.10
C TRP A 89 -14.61 8.72 -3.61
N ARG A 90 -15.01 8.89 -4.86
CA ARG A 90 -15.24 10.23 -5.44
C ARG A 90 -16.36 10.98 -4.73
N GLU A 91 -17.40 10.27 -4.30
CA GLU A 91 -18.51 10.84 -3.53
C GLU A 91 -18.05 11.31 -2.15
N ILE A 92 -17.25 10.51 -1.42
CA ILE A 92 -16.68 10.89 -0.10
C ILE A 92 -15.90 12.20 -0.19
N MET A 93 -15.19 12.44 -1.31
CA MET A 93 -14.37 13.64 -1.48
C MET A 93 -15.19 14.92 -1.71
N GLN A 94 -16.50 14.81 -1.96
CA GLN A 94 -17.39 15.93 -2.31
C GLN A 94 -18.43 16.26 -1.24
N VAL A 95 -18.74 15.31 -0.34
CA VAL A 95 -19.81 15.49 0.65
C VAL A 95 -19.31 16.08 1.97
N GLU A 96 -20.24 16.68 2.72
CA GLU A 96 -19.97 17.11 4.09
C GLU A 96 -19.74 15.90 5.02
N PRO A 97 -18.92 16.02 6.08
CA PRO A 97 -18.56 14.91 6.97
C PRO A 97 -19.75 14.12 7.55
N GLN A 98 -20.91 14.75 7.72
CA GLN A 98 -22.12 14.14 8.24
C GLN A 98 -22.73 13.07 7.31
N MET A 99 -22.46 13.16 5.99
CA MET A 99 -22.99 12.24 4.98
C MET A 99 -22.03 11.09 4.66
N VAL A 100 -20.78 11.17 5.15
CA VAL A 100 -19.72 10.18 4.86
C VAL A 100 -20.08 8.78 5.38
N GLY A 101 -20.76 8.68 6.52
CA GLY A 101 -21.18 7.39 7.10
C GLY A 101 -22.09 6.57 6.18
N THR A 102 -23.02 7.23 5.48
CA THR A 102 -23.92 6.56 4.52
C THR A 102 -23.14 6.02 3.32
N ILE A 103 -22.14 6.76 2.83
CA ILE A 103 -21.31 6.32 1.71
C ILE A 103 -20.46 5.12 2.12
N PHE A 104 -19.89 5.12 3.33
CA PHE A 104 -19.16 3.96 3.85
C PHE A 104 -20.04 2.73 3.98
N HIS A 105 -21.27 2.86 4.49
CA HIS A 105 -22.22 1.75 4.55
C HIS A 105 -22.50 1.15 3.17
N ASN A 106 -22.71 2.00 2.15
CA ASN A 106 -22.95 1.54 0.79
C ASN A 106 -21.71 0.88 0.18
N ALA A 107 -20.52 1.42 0.43
CA ALA A 107 -19.26 0.82 0.00
C ALA A 107 -19.03 -0.56 0.66
N ILE A 108 -19.34 -0.72 1.95
CA ILE A 108 -19.27 -2.00 2.64
C ILE A 108 -20.28 -2.99 2.06
N ALA A 109 -21.52 -2.56 1.80
CA ALA A 109 -22.51 -3.41 1.15
C ALA A 109 -22.02 -3.92 -0.21
N GLN A 110 -21.34 -3.07 -0.98
CA GLN A 110 -20.70 -3.46 -2.24
C GLN A 110 -19.56 -4.47 -2.02
N MET A 111 -18.72 -4.29 -1.00
CA MET A 111 -17.67 -5.26 -0.61
C MET A 111 -18.24 -6.61 -0.15
N GLN A 112 -19.41 -6.60 0.50
CA GLN A 112 -20.08 -7.80 1.02
C GLN A 112 -20.84 -8.59 -0.05
N THR A 113 -20.89 -8.11 -1.30
CA THR A 113 -21.39 -8.91 -2.42
C THR A 113 -20.53 -10.16 -2.62
N PHE A 114 -21.11 -11.21 -3.22
CA PHE A 114 -20.35 -12.41 -3.58
C PHE A 114 -19.10 -12.09 -4.40
N TRP A 115 -19.21 -11.12 -5.31
CA TRP A 115 -18.11 -10.63 -6.14
C TRP A 115 -17.02 -9.95 -5.30
N GLY A 116 -17.41 -9.03 -4.41
CA GLY A 116 -16.49 -8.33 -3.51
C GLY A 116 -15.73 -9.28 -2.60
N ILE A 117 -16.44 -10.18 -1.92
CA ILE A 117 -15.83 -11.18 -1.04
C ILE A 117 -14.89 -12.11 -1.81
N SER A 118 -15.26 -12.54 -3.02
CA SER A 118 -14.42 -13.43 -3.84
C SER A 118 -13.07 -12.79 -4.16
N TRP A 119 -13.07 -11.53 -4.62
CA TRP A 119 -11.83 -10.80 -4.90
C TRP A 119 -11.04 -10.48 -3.64
N ALA A 120 -11.70 -10.14 -2.54
CA ALA A 120 -11.04 -9.91 -1.26
C ALA A 120 -10.26 -11.17 -0.82
N ILE A 121 -10.89 -12.35 -0.87
CA ILE A 121 -10.25 -13.62 -0.54
C ILE A 121 -9.04 -13.88 -1.45
N ILE A 122 -9.19 -13.71 -2.77
CA ILE A 122 -8.09 -13.92 -3.72
C ILE A 122 -6.91 -13.01 -3.40
N ILE A 123 -7.16 -11.71 -3.24
CA ILE A 123 -6.10 -10.71 -3.02
C ILE A 123 -5.42 -10.91 -1.67
N ILE A 124 -6.17 -11.15 -0.60
CA ILE A 124 -5.61 -11.44 0.73
C ILE A 124 -4.72 -12.68 0.67
N ASN A 125 -5.14 -13.76 -0.01
CA ASN A 125 -4.32 -14.96 -0.14
C ASN A 125 -3.03 -14.72 -0.95
N ILE A 126 -3.09 -13.92 -2.00
CA ILE A 126 -1.89 -13.53 -2.78
C ILE A 126 -0.92 -12.74 -1.89
N LEU A 127 -1.41 -11.71 -1.20
CA LEU A 127 -0.57 -10.87 -0.33
C LEU A 127 0.00 -11.68 0.85
N LEU A 128 -0.78 -12.56 1.47
CA LEU A 128 -0.31 -13.48 2.51
C LEU A 128 0.78 -14.40 1.98
N TRP A 129 0.56 -15.05 0.84
CA TRP A 129 1.52 -15.97 0.26
C TRP A 129 2.84 -15.25 -0.07
N VAL A 130 2.77 -14.11 -0.78
CA VAL A 130 3.94 -13.31 -1.14
C VAL A 130 4.68 -12.81 0.11
N GLY A 131 3.95 -12.26 1.07
CA GLY A 131 4.51 -11.72 2.30
C GLY A 131 5.20 -12.79 3.15
N LEU A 132 4.52 -13.91 3.40
CA LEU A 132 5.06 -15.02 4.18
C LEU A 132 6.24 -15.71 3.47
N ALA A 133 6.18 -15.88 2.14
CA ALA A 133 7.29 -16.42 1.36
C ALA A 133 8.55 -15.54 1.47
N ALA A 134 8.39 -14.21 1.46
CA ALA A 134 9.51 -13.30 1.64
C ALA A 134 10.15 -13.40 3.03
N LEU A 135 9.36 -13.64 4.08
CA LEU A 135 9.86 -13.83 5.46
C LEU A 135 10.68 -15.12 5.64
N GLN A 136 10.55 -16.10 4.76
CA GLN A 136 11.39 -17.32 4.79
C GLN A 136 12.85 -17.05 4.39
N SER A 137 13.13 -15.90 3.78
CA SER A 137 14.48 -15.51 3.38
C SER A 137 15.37 -15.22 4.60
N ARG A 138 16.68 -15.50 4.46
CA ARG A 138 17.69 -15.14 5.48
C ARG A 138 18.16 -13.69 5.39
N GLN A 139 17.72 -12.92 4.39
CA GLN A 139 18.17 -11.55 4.17
C GLN A 139 17.15 -10.55 4.69
N TYR A 140 17.59 -9.59 5.50
CA TYR A 140 16.74 -8.52 6.06
C TYR A 140 15.96 -7.71 5.01
N ALA A 141 16.49 -7.60 3.79
CA ALA A 141 15.82 -6.85 2.73
C ALA A 141 14.49 -7.51 2.30
N TRP A 142 14.43 -8.85 2.29
CA TRP A 142 13.19 -9.58 2.03
C TRP A 142 12.23 -9.53 3.22
N TRP A 143 12.74 -9.39 4.44
CA TRP A 143 11.89 -9.14 5.61
C TRP A 143 11.21 -7.78 5.53
N ALA A 144 11.94 -6.76 5.07
CA ALA A 144 11.38 -5.44 4.86
C ALA A 144 10.29 -5.44 3.77
N PHE A 145 10.50 -6.17 2.67
CA PHE A 145 9.47 -6.39 1.65
C PHE A 145 8.25 -7.12 2.21
N GLY A 146 8.45 -8.29 2.84
CA GLY A 146 7.36 -9.11 3.37
C GLY A 146 6.58 -8.38 4.47
N GLY A 147 7.28 -7.65 5.33
CA GLY A 147 6.67 -6.79 6.34
C GLY A 147 5.78 -5.73 5.72
N ALA A 148 6.26 -5.00 4.69
CA ALA A 148 5.46 -4.00 4.00
C ALA A 148 4.18 -4.59 3.35
N VAL A 149 4.31 -5.75 2.68
CA VAL A 149 3.18 -6.46 2.06
C VAL A 149 2.14 -6.91 3.09
N LEU A 150 2.58 -7.50 4.21
CA LEU A 150 1.68 -7.96 5.27
C LEU A 150 1.06 -6.79 6.04
N SER A 151 1.78 -5.68 6.19
CA SER A 151 1.23 -4.45 6.76
C SER A 151 0.07 -3.89 5.95
N THR A 152 0.05 -4.06 4.62
CA THR A 152 -1.13 -3.69 3.80
C THR A 152 -2.37 -4.45 4.25
N ILE A 153 -2.28 -5.77 4.43
CA ILE A 153 -3.43 -6.57 4.90
C ILE A 153 -3.88 -6.09 6.28
N PHE A 154 -2.94 -5.81 7.19
CA PHE A 154 -3.26 -5.33 8.52
C PHE A 154 -3.96 -3.97 8.49
N VAL A 155 -3.41 -3.00 7.75
CA VAL A 155 -3.97 -1.64 7.65
C VAL A 155 -5.32 -1.64 6.95
N ASP A 156 -5.47 -2.36 5.84
CA ASP A 156 -6.76 -2.48 5.13
C ASP A 156 -7.80 -3.19 6.00
N GLY A 157 -7.39 -4.20 6.78
CA GLY A 157 -8.23 -4.84 7.78
C GLY A 157 -8.71 -3.88 8.86
N LEU A 158 -7.84 -2.98 9.34
CA LEU A 158 -8.25 -1.93 10.29
C LEU A 158 -9.26 -0.96 9.65
N PHE A 159 -9.04 -0.55 8.40
CA PHE A 159 -10.00 0.30 7.69
C PHE A 159 -11.36 -0.38 7.53
N TRP A 160 -11.37 -1.67 7.19
CA TRP A 160 -12.62 -2.43 7.10
C TRP A 160 -13.33 -2.48 8.47
N VAL A 161 -12.61 -2.79 9.55
CA VAL A 161 -13.18 -2.81 10.90
C VAL A 161 -13.74 -1.43 11.27
N VAL A 162 -13.00 -0.35 11.03
CA VAL A 162 -13.47 1.01 11.29
C VAL A 162 -14.74 1.32 10.49
N ALA A 163 -14.78 0.94 9.22
CA ALA A 163 -15.95 1.16 8.38
C ALA A 163 -17.20 0.42 8.90
N LEU A 164 -17.04 -0.76 9.53
CA LEU A 164 -18.16 -1.50 10.14
C LEU A 164 -18.73 -0.82 11.39
N PHE A 165 -17.96 0.06 12.04
CA PHE A 165 -18.35 0.76 13.27
C PHE A 165 -18.61 2.26 13.08
N ALA A 166 -18.42 2.80 11.86
CA ALA A 166 -18.61 4.20 11.51
C ALA A 166 -20.04 4.47 11.05
#